data_AF-A0A8J3ZZ50-F1
#
_entry.id   AF-A0A8J3ZZ50-F1
#
_cell.length_a   1.000
_cell.length_b   1.000
_cell.length_c   1.000
_cell.angle_alpha   90.00
_cell.angle_beta   90.00
_cell.angle_gamma   90.00
#
_symmetry.space_group_name_H-M   'P 1'
#
loop_
_entity.id
_entity.type
_entity.pdbx_description
1 polymer ?
#
loop_
_entity_poly.entity_id
_entity_poly.type
_entity_poly.pdbx_seq_one_letter_code
_entity_poly.pdbx_strand_id
1 'polypeptide(L)'
;MKMMRSLRVAAVAVLLAGTAVAVHAGGPAQAAIGGLTWSDEFDGAAGTAPNQSRWRYDIGGGGWGNNELQYYTSSTSNAALNGAGQLVITARRENPAGYGCWYGSCQYTSARLLTSATFTQTYGRFESRMKIPRGNGIWPAFWMLGNDLGSVGWPASGEIDIMENIGREPNTVHGTIHGPGYSGAEGIGGGYTIGSPFADAFHTFAVEWGPDFIAWFVDGVQYQRRTPADLGGDRWVFNHPFFMIMNVAVGGNWPGSPDASTSFPQQMVVDYVRVYGWTSDPGGGTGSIVGAGSNRCIDIPSANPVDGARLQLWDCNGTGAQRWTFNADGSVTALGKCMDVSGGSTANGAAIQLWTCNGTGAQKFTLSGAGDLVNIQANKCVDVANVATANGSPLHLWECTGASNQKWRRA
;
A
#
# COMPACT_ATOMS: atom_id res chain seq x y z
N MET A 1 56.92 -59.02 -43.85
CA MET A 1 55.74 -59.64 -43.22
C MET A 1 55.19 -58.65 -42.20
N LYS A 2 53.94 -58.22 -42.39
CA LYS A 2 53.07 -57.40 -41.51
C LYS A 2 53.51 -55.97 -41.12
N MET A 3 53.02 -55.00 -41.90
CA MET A 3 52.73 -53.62 -41.47
C MET A 3 51.64 -53.65 -40.39
N MET A 4 51.92 -53.17 -39.17
CA MET A 4 50.90 -52.88 -38.16
C MET A 4 50.44 -51.44 -38.30
N ARG A 5 49.20 -51.25 -38.77
CA ARG A 5 48.46 -49.98 -38.68
C ARG A 5 47.95 -49.79 -37.26
N SER A 6 48.37 -48.72 -36.61
CA SER A 6 47.82 -48.25 -35.33
C SER A 6 46.47 -47.57 -35.58
N LEU A 7 45.38 -48.21 -35.15
CA LEU A 7 44.06 -47.60 -35.09
C LEU A 7 44.01 -46.63 -33.91
N ARG A 8 43.84 -45.32 -34.17
CA ARG A 8 43.43 -44.35 -33.15
C ARG A 8 41.91 -44.44 -33.00
N VAL A 9 41.44 -44.93 -31.86
CA VAL A 9 40.03 -44.82 -31.47
C VAL A 9 39.82 -43.42 -30.88
N ALA A 10 39.07 -42.57 -31.58
CA ALA A 10 38.59 -41.31 -31.03
C ALA A 10 37.38 -41.61 -30.13
N ALA A 11 37.52 -41.37 -28.82
CA ALA A 11 36.38 -41.40 -27.91
C ALA A 11 35.54 -40.13 -28.14
N VAL A 12 34.33 -40.30 -28.70
CA VAL A 12 33.33 -39.24 -28.76
C VAL A 12 32.68 -39.15 -27.38
N ALA A 13 33.05 -38.14 -26.59
CA ALA A 13 32.33 -37.79 -25.37
C ALA A 13 31.02 -37.10 -25.77
N VAL A 14 29.91 -37.82 -25.64
CA VAL A 14 28.56 -37.23 -25.72
C VAL A 14 28.35 -36.42 -24.45
N LEU A 15 28.55 -35.09 -24.53
CA LEU A 15 28.06 -34.18 -23.50
C LEU A 15 26.53 -34.14 -23.57
N LEU A 16 25.89 -34.88 -22.67
CA LEU A 16 24.51 -34.62 -22.30
C LEU A 16 24.47 -33.25 -21.62
N ALA A 17 24.09 -32.21 -22.36
CA ALA A 17 23.73 -30.92 -21.80
C ALA A 17 22.42 -31.10 -21.02
N GLY A 18 22.54 -31.52 -19.75
CA GLY A 18 21.45 -31.46 -18.81
C GLY A 18 21.11 -29.99 -18.57
N THR A 19 19.99 -29.54 -19.12
CA THR A 19 19.38 -28.27 -18.72
C THR A 19 18.99 -28.38 -17.26
N ALA A 20 19.86 -27.90 -16.37
CA ALA A 20 19.50 -27.67 -14.98
C ALA A 20 18.41 -26.60 -14.97
N VAL A 21 17.16 -27.03 -14.84
CA VAL A 21 16.06 -26.13 -14.49
C VAL A 21 16.36 -25.69 -13.06
N ALA A 22 16.89 -24.48 -12.91
CA ALA A 22 17.00 -23.84 -11.62
C ALA A 22 15.59 -23.66 -11.08
N VAL A 23 15.17 -24.56 -10.18
CA VAL A 23 13.98 -24.36 -9.36
C VAL A 23 14.29 -23.14 -8.51
N HIS A 24 13.80 -21.97 -8.94
CA HIS A 24 13.77 -20.80 -8.08
C HIS A 24 12.87 -21.18 -6.91
N ALA A 25 13.45 -21.28 -5.72
CA ALA A 25 12.67 -21.25 -4.49
C ALA A 25 11.87 -19.93 -4.54
N GLY A 26 10.56 -20.04 -4.78
CA GLY A 26 9.69 -18.89 -4.79
C GLY A 26 9.82 -18.19 -3.44
N GLY A 27 10.22 -16.93 -3.44
CA GLY A 27 10.10 -16.08 -2.27
C GLY A 27 8.64 -16.05 -1.79
N PRO A 28 8.38 -15.60 -0.55
CA PRO A 28 7.01 -15.41 -0.07
C PRO A 28 6.21 -14.60 -1.12
N ALA A 29 5.02 -15.10 -1.45
CA ALA A 29 4.18 -14.56 -2.50
C ALA A 29 4.05 -13.04 -2.36
N GLN A 30 4.52 -12.30 -3.37
CA GLN A 30 4.38 -10.86 -3.42
C GLN A 30 2.89 -10.57 -3.55
N ALA A 31 2.32 -9.93 -2.53
CA ALA A 31 0.92 -9.56 -2.52
C ALA A 31 0.56 -8.75 -3.77
N ALA A 32 -0.62 -9.01 -4.35
CA ALA A 32 -1.08 -8.29 -5.52
C ALA A 32 -2.02 -7.16 -5.10
N ILE A 33 -1.82 -6.00 -5.70
CA ILE A 33 -2.63 -4.79 -5.53
C ILE A 33 -4.02 -4.98 -6.15
N GLY A 34 -5.05 -4.46 -5.49
CA GLY A 34 -6.45 -4.69 -5.81
C GLY A 34 -7.10 -3.64 -6.66
N GLY A 35 -8.43 -3.68 -6.71
CA GLY A 35 -9.22 -2.67 -7.40
C GLY A 35 -9.01 -1.27 -6.82
N LEU A 36 -9.31 -0.26 -7.63
CA LEU A 36 -9.32 1.14 -7.21
C LEU A 36 -10.37 1.34 -6.12
N THR A 37 -9.96 1.81 -4.94
CA THR A 37 -10.84 2.07 -3.79
C THR A 37 -11.14 3.55 -3.63
N TRP A 38 -10.24 4.42 -4.08
CA TRP A 38 -10.41 5.86 -4.03
C TRP A 38 -9.54 6.52 -5.10
N SER A 39 -10.02 7.61 -5.71
CA SER A 39 -9.19 8.46 -6.55
C SER A 39 -9.66 9.90 -6.56
N ASP A 40 -8.75 10.81 -6.85
CA ASP A 40 -9.04 12.17 -7.28
C ASP A 40 -8.21 12.47 -8.54
N GLU A 41 -8.91 12.72 -9.64
CA GLU A 41 -8.32 13.03 -10.96
C GLU A 41 -8.23 14.55 -11.19
N PHE A 42 -8.63 15.37 -10.20
CA PHE A 42 -8.50 16.82 -10.22
C PHE A 42 -9.14 17.54 -11.43
N ASP A 43 -10.16 16.93 -12.02
CA ASP A 43 -10.99 17.54 -13.05
C ASP A 43 -11.76 18.75 -12.50
N GLY A 44 -11.73 19.86 -13.23
CA GLY A 44 -12.48 21.06 -12.90
C GLY A 44 -11.91 22.32 -13.55
N ALA A 45 -12.66 23.41 -13.46
CA ALA A 45 -12.27 24.69 -14.06
C ALA A 45 -11.05 25.30 -13.34
N ALA A 46 -10.21 26.04 -14.09
CA ALA A 46 -9.06 26.75 -13.54
C ALA A 46 -9.46 27.70 -12.39
N GLY A 47 -8.68 27.70 -11.31
CA GLY A 47 -8.93 28.51 -10.12
C GLY A 47 -9.94 27.90 -9.13
N THR A 48 -10.52 26.74 -9.44
CA THR A 48 -11.44 26.03 -8.55
C THR A 48 -10.67 25.43 -7.37
N ALA A 49 -11.21 25.51 -6.16
CA ALA A 49 -10.59 24.89 -4.99
C ALA A 49 -10.66 23.35 -5.05
N PRO A 50 -9.69 22.63 -4.46
CA PRO A 50 -9.78 21.19 -4.22
C PRO A 50 -11.14 20.76 -3.65
N ASN A 51 -11.65 19.61 -4.13
CA ASN A 51 -12.94 19.10 -3.73
C ASN A 51 -12.99 18.80 -2.23
N GLN A 52 -13.84 19.53 -1.51
CA GLN A 52 -13.96 19.39 -0.06
C GLN A 52 -14.64 18.10 0.39
N SER A 53 -15.30 17.32 -0.47
CA SER A 53 -15.71 15.96 -0.06
C SER A 53 -14.52 15.00 0.01
N ARG A 54 -13.36 15.40 -0.54
CA ARG A 54 -12.14 14.59 -0.62
C ARG A 54 -11.01 15.14 0.23
N TRP A 55 -10.82 16.45 0.26
CA TRP A 55 -9.68 17.10 0.92
C TRP A 55 -10.13 18.13 1.96
N ARG A 56 -9.38 18.17 3.07
CA ARG A 56 -9.39 19.25 4.07
C ARG A 56 -8.06 19.99 4.03
N TYR A 57 -8.01 21.13 4.72
CA TYR A 57 -6.81 21.97 4.83
C TYR A 57 -6.31 21.96 6.26
N ASP A 58 -5.00 21.77 6.42
CA ASP A 58 -4.27 22.15 7.61
C ASP A 58 -3.84 23.61 7.46
N ILE A 59 -4.25 24.47 8.39
CA ILE A 59 -4.03 25.93 8.32
C ILE A 59 -3.13 26.36 9.47
N GLY A 60 -2.08 27.13 9.16
CA GLY A 60 -1.20 27.70 10.17
C GLY A 60 0.27 27.78 9.78
N GLY A 61 1.05 28.48 10.61
CA GLY A 61 2.48 28.70 10.46
C GLY A 61 3.25 28.42 11.75
N GLY A 62 2.86 27.37 12.48
CA GLY A 62 3.46 26.98 13.77
C GLY A 62 4.78 26.23 13.66
N GLY A 63 5.34 26.08 12.46
CA GLY A 63 6.61 25.39 12.21
C GLY A 63 6.50 23.88 12.04
N TRP A 64 5.32 23.31 12.27
CA TRP A 64 4.95 21.93 11.90
C TRP A 64 5.89 20.83 12.40
N GLY A 65 6.56 21.07 13.55
CA GLY A 65 7.54 20.15 14.14
C GLY A 65 8.94 20.24 13.54
N ASN A 66 9.10 20.95 12.42
CA ASN A 66 10.33 20.96 11.62
C ASN A 66 10.94 22.36 11.41
N ASN A 67 10.49 23.37 12.17
CA ASN A 67 10.88 24.78 11.98
C ASN A 67 10.59 25.30 10.55
N GLU A 68 9.50 24.82 9.96
CA GLU A 68 9.02 25.24 8.64
C GLU A 68 8.60 26.73 8.63
N LEU A 69 8.81 27.43 7.52
CA LEU A 69 8.68 28.89 7.43
C LEU A 69 7.37 29.37 6.79
N GLN A 70 6.62 28.50 6.12
CA GLN A 70 5.36 28.85 5.48
C GLN A 70 4.19 28.93 6.45
N TYR A 71 3.22 29.76 6.09
CA TYR A 71 1.85 29.64 6.57
C TYR A 71 1.03 28.84 5.56
N TYR A 72 0.50 27.69 5.95
CA TYR A 72 -0.45 26.95 5.12
C TYR A 72 -1.81 27.64 5.15
N THR A 73 -2.42 27.85 3.98
CA THR A 73 -3.72 28.51 3.81
C THR A 73 -4.73 27.58 3.14
N SER A 74 -6.01 27.98 3.14
CA SER A 74 -7.07 27.41 2.31
C SER A 74 -7.38 28.24 1.06
N SER A 75 -6.53 29.22 0.73
CA SER A 75 -6.73 30.11 -0.41
C SER A 75 -6.48 29.39 -1.73
N THR A 76 -7.29 29.68 -2.74
CA THR A 76 -7.06 29.23 -4.12
C THR A 76 -5.81 29.83 -4.75
N SER A 77 -5.21 30.86 -4.13
CA SER A 77 -3.86 31.31 -4.50
C SER A 77 -2.78 30.27 -4.20
N ASN A 78 -2.99 29.40 -3.19
CA ASN A 78 -2.04 28.37 -2.76
C ASN A 78 -2.45 26.96 -3.18
N ALA A 79 -3.73 26.64 -3.34
CA ALA A 79 -4.18 25.35 -3.88
C ALA A 79 -5.41 25.51 -4.79
N ALA A 80 -5.25 25.24 -6.08
CA ALA A 80 -6.36 25.30 -7.03
C ALA A 80 -6.15 24.33 -8.20
N LEU A 81 -7.25 23.96 -8.84
CA LEU A 81 -7.25 23.26 -10.11
C LEU A 81 -6.78 24.20 -11.22
N ASN A 82 -6.07 23.69 -12.23
CA ASN A 82 -5.55 24.51 -13.34
C ASN A 82 -6.41 24.49 -14.60
N GLY A 83 -7.53 23.76 -14.63
CA GLY A 83 -8.37 23.63 -15.83
C GLY A 83 -7.94 22.53 -16.80
N ALA A 84 -6.83 21.83 -16.51
CA ALA A 84 -6.25 20.78 -17.34
C ALA A 84 -6.26 19.41 -16.64
N GLY A 85 -7.16 19.19 -15.68
CA GLY A 85 -7.26 17.95 -14.90
C GLY A 85 -6.13 17.79 -13.88
N GLN A 86 -5.70 18.90 -13.26
CA GLN A 86 -4.57 18.87 -12.32
C GLN A 86 -4.79 19.83 -11.16
N LEU A 87 -4.34 19.40 -9.98
CA LEU A 87 -4.17 20.23 -8.80
C LEU A 87 -2.80 20.93 -8.85
N VAL A 88 -2.77 22.20 -8.46
CA VAL A 88 -1.52 22.96 -8.29
C VAL A 88 -1.42 23.48 -6.85
N ILE A 89 -0.46 22.96 -6.09
CA ILE A 89 -0.06 23.51 -4.79
C ILE A 89 1.08 24.51 -5.03
N THR A 90 0.87 25.77 -4.68
CA THR A 90 1.80 26.88 -4.94
C THR A 90 2.36 27.45 -3.65
N ALA A 91 3.67 27.28 -3.46
CA ALA A 91 4.45 28.00 -2.45
C ALA A 91 4.82 29.39 -2.98
N ARG A 92 4.58 30.43 -2.18
CA ARG A 92 4.77 31.84 -2.55
C ARG A 92 5.55 32.57 -1.48
N ARG A 93 6.28 33.62 -1.88
CA ARG A 93 6.92 34.57 -0.98
C ARG A 93 6.05 35.83 -0.88
N GLU A 94 5.02 35.76 -0.04
CA GLU A 94 4.05 36.82 0.16
C GLU A 94 3.36 36.65 1.52
N ASN A 95 2.69 37.70 1.99
CA ASN A 95 1.85 37.66 3.18
C ASN A 95 0.66 38.63 3.05
N PRO A 96 -0.28 38.38 2.12
CA PRO A 96 -1.32 39.34 1.77
C PRO A 96 -2.32 39.62 2.90
N ALA A 97 -2.47 38.69 3.85
CA ALA A 97 -3.41 38.82 4.97
C ALA A 97 -2.73 39.08 6.33
N GLY A 98 -1.43 39.40 6.34
CA GLY A 98 -0.70 39.70 7.58
C GLY A 98 -0.63 38.54 8.57
N TYR A 99 -0.49 37.31 8.07
CA TYR A 99 -0.36 36.09 8.86
C TYR A 99 0.86 36.16 9.81
N GLY A 100 0.67 35.62 11.02
CA GLY A 100 1.73 35.40 12.00
C GLY A 100 2.23 33.95 11.96
N CYS A 101 3.54 33.80 11.94
CA CYS A 101 4.26 32.54 12.02
C CYS A 101 5.01 32.48 13.36
N TRP A 102 5.52 31.31 13.72
CA TRP A 102 6.25 31.10 14.97
C TRP A 102 7.48 32.03 15.14
N TYR A 103 8.00 32.59 14.05
CA TYR A 103 9.13 33.53 14.03
C TYR A 103 8.73 35.01 13.82
N GLY A 104 7.43 35.35 13.88
CA GLY A 104 6.93 36.71 13.67
C GLY A 104 6.06 36.84 12.42
N SER A 105 6.20 37.92 11.64
CA SER A 105 5.43 38.08 10.40
C SER A 105 5.83 37.01 9.39
N CYS A 106 4.86 36.23 8.91
CA CYS A 106 5.12 35.20 7.89
C CYS A 106 5.69 35.83 6.62
N GLN A 107 6.63 35.12 6.00
CA GLN A 107 7.22 35.53 4.72
C GLN A 107 6.73 34.68 3.54
N TYR A 108 6.18 33.50 3.82
CA TYR A 108 5.80 32.53 2.81
C TYR A 108 4.40 31.98 3.08
N THR A 109 3.68 31.67 2.00
CA THR A 109 2.41 30.95 2.04
C THR A 109 2.50 29.69 1.18
N SER A 110 1.74 28.67 1.56
CA SER A 110 1.60 27.42 0.79
C SER A 110 0.26 26.75 1.14
N ALA A 111 0.06 25.50 0.73
CA ALA A 111 -1.07 24.68 1.18
C ALA A 111 -0.63 23.28 1.63
N ARG A 112 -1.40 22.73 2.58
CA ARG A 112 -1.30 21.36 3.08
C ARG A 112 -2.70 20.76 3.07
N LEU A 113 -2.90 19.79 2.18
CA LEU A 113 -4.15 19.08 1.98
C LEU A 113 -4.09 17.72 2.67
N LEU A 114 -5.19 17.28 3.26
CA LEU A 114 -5.26 15.99 3.95
C LEU A 114 -6.64 15.32 3.83
N THR A 115 -6.66 14.00 3.98
CA THR A 115 -7.89 13.20 3.88
C THR A 115 -8.42 12.68 5.23
N SER A 116 -7.87 13.08 6.38
CA SER A 116 -8.22 12.47 7.68
C SER A 116 -9.73 12.43 8.00
N ALA A 117 -10.48 13.44 7.56
CA ALA A 117 -11.93 13.52 7.77
C ALA A 117 -12.78 12.91 6.64
N THR A 118 -12.17 12.43 5.56
CA THR A 118 -12.85 12.09 4.30
C THR A 118 -12.49 10.70 3.78
N PHE A 119 -11.25 10.25 3.98
CA PHE A 119 -10.76 8.96 3.53
C PHE A 119 -9.58 8.49 4.38
N THR A 120 -9.70 7.27 4.89
CA THR A 120 -8.60 6.49 5.49
C THR A 120 -8.66 5.08 4.94
N GLN A 121 -7.51 4.43 4.83
CA GLN A 121 -7.44 3.03 4.42
C GLN A 121 -6.24 2.35 5.10
N THR A 122 -6.39 1.06 5.38
CA THR A 122 -5.30 0.18 5.78
C THR A 122 -4.85 -0.64 4.58
N TYR A 123 -3.55 -0.68 4.33
CA TYR A 123 -2.92 -1.44 3.24
C TYR A 123 -3.34 -1.01 1.83
N GLY A 124 -2.66 -1.57 0.83
CA GLY A 124 -2.96 -1.38 -0.58
C GLY A 124 -1.85 -0.64 -1.32
N ARG A 125 -2.19 -0.06 -2.46
CA ARG A 125 -1.28 0.81 -3.20
C ARG A 125 -1.77 2.24 -3.12
N PHE A 126 -0.91 3.13 -2.67
CA PHE A 126 -1.16 4.56 -2.64
C PHE A 126 -0.21 5.18 -3.64
N GLU A 127 -0.75 5.79 -4.69
CA GLU A 127 0.07 6.40 -5.73
C GLU A 127 -0.43 7.78 -6.11
N SER A 128 0.51 8.61 -6.55
CA SER A 128 0.19 9.87 -7.18
C SER A 128 1.20 10.19 -8.28
N ARG A 129 0.68 10.71 -9.38
CA ARG A 129 1.49 11.23 -10.47
C ARG A 129 1.63 12.74 -10.31
N MET A 130 2.86 13.23 -10.15
CA MET A 130 3.11 14.65 -9.90
C MET A 130 4.44 15.11 -10.50
N LYS A 131 4.51 16.41 -10.78
CA LYS A 131 5.75 17.14 -11.06
C LYS A 131 6.03 18.04 -9.87
N ILE A 132 7.15 17.78 -9.20
CA ILE A 132 7.52 18.48 -7.96
C ILE A 132 8.26 19.81 -8.25
N PRO A 133 8.27 20.77 -7.31
CA PRO A 133 9.05 22.01 -7.42
C PRO A 133 10.56 21.78 -7.23
N ARG A 134 11.34 22.85 -7.33
CA ARG A 134 12.80 22.85 -7.08
C ARG A 134 13.26 24.10 -6.33
N GLY A 135 14.53 24.10 -5.96
CA GLY A 135 15.20 25.26 -5.35
C GLY A 135 15.46 25.06 -3.87
N ASN A 136 16.56 25.64 -3.37
CA ASN A 136 16.96 25.43 -1.99
C ASN A 136 15.83 25.84 -1.02
N GLY A 137 15.68 25.08 0.07
CA GLY A 137 14.62 25.30 1.06
C GLY A 137 13.20 25.00 0.61
N ILE A 138 12.96 24.40 -0.56
CA ILE A 138 11.64 23.93 -0.97
C ILE A 138 11.52 22.43 -0.65
N TRP A 139 10.40 22.02 -0.05
CA TRP A 139 10.20 20.65 0.41
C TRP A 139 8.78 20.15 0.08
N PRO A 140 8.56 19.62 -1.14
CA PRO A 140 7.32 18.94 -1.48
C PRO A 140 7.26 17.54 -0.85
N ALA A 141 6.06 17.16 -0.40
CA ALA A 141 5.83 15.85 0.20
C ALA A 141 4.45 15.28 -0.20
N PHE A 142 4.43 13.96 -0.42
CA PHE A 142 3.23 13.12 -0.46
C PHE A 142 3.44 11.96 0.52
N TRP A 143 2.60 11.89 1.54
CA TRP A 143 2.86 11.09 2.72
C TRP A 143 1.56 10.76 3.46
N MET A 144 1.66 9.97 4.52
CA MET A 144 0.51 9.48 5.26
C MET A 144 0.78 9.47 6.77
N LEU A 145 -0.27 9.70 7.55
CA LEU A 145 -0.26 9.57 9.01
C LEU A 145 -1.35 8.61 9.49
N GLY A 146 -1.09 7.95 10.61
CA GLY A 146 -2.07 7.11 11.29
C GLY A 146 -3.33 7.89 11.67
N ASN A 147 -4.51 7.31 11.40
CA ASN A 147 -5.79 7.96 11.70
C ASN A 147 -6.06 8.11 13.21
N ASP A 148 -5.31 7.42 14.04
CA ASP A 148 -5.35 7.51 15.50
C ASP A 148 -4.42 8.59 16.07
N LEU A 149 -3.78 9.43 15.21
CA LEU A 149 -2.91 10.54 15.59
C LEU A 149 -3.47 11.39 16.74
N GLY A 150 -4.76 11.74 16.68
CA GLY A 150 -5.41 12.54 17.73
C GLY A 150 -5.51 11.85 19.10
N SER A 151 -5.42 10.52 19.13
CA SER A 151 -5.50 9.71 20.36
C SER A 151 -4.15 9.23 20.88
N VAL A 152 -3.22 8.84 20.01
CA VAL A 152 -1.92 8.27 20.43
C VAL A 152 -0.75 9.23 20.23
N GLY A 153 -0.95 10.29 19.45
CA GLY A 153 0.10 11.26 19.11
C GLY A 153 1.13 10.71 18.14
N TRP A 154 2.07 11.58 17.77
CA TRP A 154 3.24 11.22 16.98
C TRP A 154 4.44 10.94 17.91
N PRO A 155 5.31 9.94 17.64
CA PRO A 155 5.33 9.06 16.46
C PRO A 155 4.51 7.77 16.62
N ALA A 156 3.72 7.62 17.69
CA ALA A 156 3.02 6.37 17.99
C ALA A 156 1.95 5.97 16.96
N SER A 157 1.36 6.95 16.28
CA SER A 157 0.42 6.75 15.18
C SER A 157 1.08 6.29 13.88
N GLY A 158 2.40 6.37 13.77
CA GLY A 158 3.12 6.04 12.55
C GLY A 158 2.98 7.08 11.44
N GLU A 159 4.00 7.11 10.58
CA GLU A 159 4.11 7.97 9.40
C GLU A 159 4.72 7.17 8.25
N ILE A 160 4.18 7.33 7.05
CA ILE A 160 4.70 6.72 5.82
C ILE A 160 4.89 7.82 4.79
N ASP A 161 6.14 8.16 4.53
CA ASP A 161 6.53 9.16 3.54
C ASP A 161 6.68 8.48 2.18
N ILE A 162 5.70 8.66 1.31
CA ILE A 162 5.67 8.01 -0.02
C ILE A 162 6.70 8.69 -0.94
N MET A 163 6.76 10.01 -0.87
CA MET A 163 7.74 10.83 -1.56
C MET A 163 7.99 12.10 -0.77
N GLU A 164 9.26 12.34 -0.46
CA GLU A 164 9.77 13.64 -0.07
C GLU A 164 10.92 14.04 -0.99
N ASN A 165 11.05 15.34 -1.25
CA ASN A 165 12.23 15.89 -1.88
C ASN A 165 12.67 17.13 -1.12
N ILE A 166 13.97 17.39 -1.09
CA ILE A 166 14.49 18.70 -0.73
C ILE A 166 15.07 19.35 -1.97
N GLY A 167 14.69 20.59 -2.26
CA GLY A 167 14.94 21.19 -3.57
C GLY A 167 16.41 21.49 -3.88
N ARG A 168 17.33 21.31 -2.92
CA ARG A 168 18.79 21.28 -3.14
C ARG A 168 19.31 19.95 -3.73
N GLU A 169 18.51 18.89 -3.63
CA GLU A 169 18.75 17.56 -4.20
C GLU A 169 17.70 17.27 -5.28
N PRO A 170 17.68 18.02 -6.40
CA PRO A 170 16.59 17.98 -7.36
C PRO A 170 16.39 16.61 -8.03
N ASN A 171 17.40 15.74 -8.00
CA ASN A 171 17.41 14.43 -8.63
C ASN A 171 17.06 13.29 -7.66
N THR A 172 16.83 13.57 -6.37
CA THR A 172 16.66 12.55 -5.34
C THR A 172 15.32 12.71 -4.64
N VAL A 173 14.57 11.63 -4.50
CA VAL A 173 13.43 11.55 -3.57
C VAL A 173 13.74 10.60 -2.44
N HIS A 174 13.07 10.77 -1.32
CA HIS A 174 13.22 9.97 -0.12
C HIS A 174 11.88 9.34 0.22
N GLY A 175 11.91 8.06 0.63
CA GLY A 175 10.78 7.39 1.24
C GLY A 175 11.19 6.87 2.61
N THR A 176 10.33 7.09 3.60
CA THR A 176 10.68 6.92 5.01
C THR A 176 9.48 6.37 5.78
N ILE A 177 9.75 5.63 6.84
CA ILE A 177 8.77 5.33 7.87
C ILE A 177 9.22 5.89 9.21
N HIS A 178 8.26 6.45 9.95
CA HIS A 178 8.47 6.87 11.33
C HIS A 178 7.55 6.12 12.29
N GLY A 179 8.09 5.76 13.45
CA GLY A 179 7.37 5.11 14.54
C GLY A 179 8.12 5.22 15.87
N PRO A 180 7.58 4.63 16.96
CA PRO A 180 8.25 4.66 18.27
C PRO A 180 9.61 3.98 18.21
N GLY A 181 10.68 4.74 18.51
CA GLY A 181 12.06 4.27 18.46
C GLY A 181 12.80 4.59 17.16
N TYR A 182 12.07 4.93 16.08
CA TYR A 182 12.62 5.20 14.75
C TYR A 182 11.89 6.37 14.09
N SER A 183 12.09 7.59 14.59
CA SER A 183 11.38 8.79 14.09
C SER A 183 12.26 10.04 14.01
N GLY A 184 11.75 11.10 13.36
CA GLY A 184 12.52 12.32 13.12
C GLY A 184 13.73 12.02 12.25
N ALA A 185 14.92 12.46 12.67
CA ALA A 185 16.16 12.18 11.94
C ALA A 185 16.51 10.68 11.87
N GLU A 186 15.97 9.86 12.78
CA GLU A 186 16.20 8.41 12.86
C GLU A 186 15.07 7.61 12.18
N GLY A 187 14.29 8.25 11.29
CA GLY A 187 13.34 7.54 10.43
C GLY A 187 14.03 6.48 9.58
N ILE A 188 13.35 5.35 9.35
CA ILE A 188 13.92 4.25 8.56
C ILE A 188 13.46 4.42 7.12
N GLY A 189 14.40 4.74 6.23
CA GLY A 189 14.10 5.09 4.85
C GLY A 189 15.27 4.92 3.90
N GLY A 190 15.14 5.51 2.72
CA GLY A 190 16.15 5.45 1.69
C GLY A 190 15.87 6.47 0.58
N GLY A 191 16.95 6.97 -0.02
CA GLY A 191 16.88 7.86 -1.17
C GLY A 191 16.87 7.08 -2.49
N TYR A 192 16.20 7.65 -3.50
CA TYR A 192 16.23 7.20 -4.88
C TYR A 192 16.64 8.35 -5.80
N THR A 193 17.76 8.18 -6.49
CA THR A 193 18.33 9.20 -7.38
C THR A 193 18.21 8.77 -8.84
N ILE A 194 17.75 9.68 -9.69
CA ILE A 194 17.67 9.50 -11.14
C ILE A 194 18.63 10.45 -11.88
N GLY A 195 18.79 10.25 -13.19
CA GLY A 195 19.74 11.01 -14.03
C GLY A 195 19.38 12.48 -14.28
N SER A 196 18.15 12.89 -13.97
CA SER A 196 17.64 14.26 -14.20
C SER A 196 16.79 14.75 -13.02
N PRO A 197 16.63 16.06 -12.84
CA PRO A 197 15.72 16.60 -11.83
C PRO A 197 14.30 16.03 -11.93
N PHE A 198 13.74 15.60 -10.79
CA PHE A 198 12.33 15.21 -10.68
C PHE A 198 11.37 16.37 -11.01
N ALA A 199 11.86 17.61 -10.90
CA ALA A 199 11.09 18.80 -11.23
C ALA A 199 10.97 19.07 -12.75
N ASP A 200 11.67 18.33 -13.60
CA ASP A 200 11.63 18.52 -15.07
C ASP A 200 10.41 17.82 -15.71
N ALA A 201 9.88 16.75 -15.10
CA ALA A 201 8.81 15.95 -15.66
C ALA A 201 7.83 15.46 -14.58
N PHE A 202 6.69 14.92 -15.01
CA PHE A 202 5.82 14.18 -14.12
C PHE A 202 6.38 12.78 -13.88
N HIS A 203 6.35 12.34 -12.64
CA HIS A 203 6.71 11.00 -12.20
C HIS A 203 5.58 10.42 -11.35
N THR A 204 5.46 9.09 -11.33
CA THR A 204 4.53 8.38 -10.45
C THR A 204 5.26 7.90 -9.21
N PHE A 205 4.86 8.40 -8.05
CA PHE A 205 5.37 7.98 -6.76
C PHE A 205 4.34 7.09 -6.07
N ALA A 206 4.77 5.97 -5.51
CA ALA A 206 3.84 5.06 -4.86
C ALA A 206 4.46 4.27 -3.72
N VAL A 207 3.60 3.83 -2.80
CA VAL A 207 3.87 2.72 -1.91
C VAL A 207 2.92 1.56 -2.18
N GLU A 208 3.42 0.35 -2.04
CA GLU A 208 2.63 -0.85 -1.81
C GLU A 208 2.83 -1.27 -0.36
N TRP A 209 1.74 -1.29 0.40
CA TRP A 209 1.74 -1.48 1.84
C TRP A 209 0.86 -2.66 2.20
N GLY A 210 1.44 -3.62 2.92
CA GLY A 210 0.76 -4.78 3.47
C GLY A 210 1.02 -4.94 4.97
N PRO A 211 0.49 -6.01 5.60
CA PRO A 211 0.60 -6.23 7.05
C PRO A 211 2.03 -6.26 7.59
N ASP A 212 2.97 -6.76 6.80
CA ASP A 212 4.36 -6.96 7.24
C ASP A 212 5.36 -6.27 6.31
N PHE A 213 4.91 -5.32 5.49
CA PHE A 213 5.83 -4.53 4.69
C PHE A 213 5.26 -3.22 4.15
N ILE A 214 6.17 -2.32 3.79
CA ILE A 214 5.92 -1.19 2.89
C ILE A 214 7.02 -1.21 1.83
N ALA A 215 6.67 -1.05 0.56
CA ALA A 215 7.60 -1.02 -0.58
C ALA A 215 7.35 0.24 -1.41
N TRP A 216 8.41 0.95 -1.78
CA TRP A 216 8.32 2.23 -2.47
C TRP A 216 8.73 2.12 -3.92
N PHE A 217 8.03 2.89 -4.76
CA PHE A 217 8.18 2.87 -6.20
C PHE A 217 8.27 4.29 -6.77
N VAL A 218 9.11 4.43 -7.79
CA VAL A 218 9.13 5.59 -8.69
C VAL A 218 8.98 5.07 -10.11
N ASP A 219 7.97 5.54 -10.83
CA ASP A 219 7.64 5.12 -12.20
C ASP A 219 7.53 3.58 -12.36
N GLY A 220 6.99 2.92 -11.34
CA GLY A 220 6.83 1.47 -11.29
C GLY A 220 8.11 0.70 -10.91
N VAL A 221 9.25 1.37 -10.72
CA VAL A 221 10.49 0.76 -10.24
C VAL A 221 10.50 0.75 -8.72
N GLN A 222 10.48 -0.44 -8.11
CA GLN A 222 10.67 -0.58 -6.67
C GLN A 222 12.12 -0.23 -6.31
N TYR A 223 12.33 0.73 -5.41
CA TYR A 223 13.67 1.12 -4.99
C TYR A 223 14.00 0.78 -3.54
N GLN A 224 12.98 0.54 -2.70
CA GLN A 224 13.18 0.05 -1.34
C GLN A 224 11.96 -0.71 -0.82
N ARG A 225 12.19 -1.50 0.24
CA ARG A 225 11.17 -2.23 0.99
C ARG A 225 11.59 -2.28 2.45
N ARG A 226 10.64 -2.03 3.36
CA ARG A 226 10.78 -2.14 4.81
C ARG A 226 9.78 -3.14 5.37
N THR A 227 10.18 -3.82 6.42
CA THR A 227 9.46 -4.88 7.12
C THR A 227 9.66 -4.72 8.63
N PRO A 228 8.88 -5.40 9.48
CA PRO A 228 9.11 -5.42 10.92
C PRO A 228 10.53 -5.82 11.33
N ALA A 229 11.22 -6.65 10.53
CA ALA A 229 12.58 -7.09 10.81
C ALA A 229 13.62 -5.95 10.70
N ASP A 230 13.30 -4.87 9.97
CA ASP A 230 14.18 -3.71 9.83
C ASP A 230 14.18 -2.80 11.08
N LEU A 231 13.25 -3.01 12.02
CA LEU A 231 13.02 -2.12 13.17
C LEU A 231 13.94 -2.40 14.37
N GLY A 232 14.83 -3.39 14.30
CA GLY A 232 15.76 -3.69 15.41
C GLY A 232 15.08 -4.10 16.72
N GLY A 233 13.83 -4.55 16.68
CA GLY A 233 13.02 -4.92 17.85
C GLY A 233 11.99 -3.88 18.26
N ASP A 234 11.99 -2.69 17.64
CA ASP A 234 10.94 -1.69 17.85
C ASP A 234 9.60 -2.13 17.24
N ARG A 235 8.53 -1.49 17.71
CA ARG A 235 7.16 -1.85 17.36
C ARG A 235 6.81 -1.42 15.93
N TRP A 236 6.29 -2.36 15.14
CA TRP A 236 5.63 -2.06 13.86
C TRP A 236 4.26 -1.41 14.11
N VAL A 237 4.09 -0.16 13.65
CA VAL A 237 2.87 0.65 13.86
C VAL A 237 2.11 0.93 12.57
N PHE A 238 2.25 0.09 11.55
CA PHE A 238 1.61 0.30 10.23
C PHE A 238 0.48 -0.69 9.96
N ASN A 239 -0.19 -1.20 11.00
CA ASN A 239 -1.27 -2.19 10.89
C ASN A 239 -2.62 -1.63 11.35
N HIS A 240 -2.93 -0.42 10.90
CA HIS A 240 -4.18 0.30 11.14
C HIS A 240 -4.40 1.35 10.04
N PRO A 241 -5.56 2.04 9.98
CA PRO A 241 -5.85 2.99 8.91
C PRO A 241 -4.95 4.22 8.93
N PHE A 242 -4.54 4.68 7.75
CA PHE A 242 -3.79 5.91 7.52
C PHE A 242 -4.60 6.85 6.61
N PHE A 243 -4.37 8.16 6.75
CA PHE A 243 -4.87 9.18 5.82
C PHE A 243 -3.72 9.81 5.04
N MET A 244 -4.01 10.35 3.86
CA MET A 244 -3.01 10.95 2.98
C MET A 244 -2.86 12.45 3.25
N ILE A 245 -1.66 12.95 2.98
CA ILE A 245 -1.28 14.36 3.07
C ILE A 245 -0.44 14.73 1.84
N MET A 246 -0.71 15.90 1.26
CA MET A 246 0.13 16.54 0.24
C MET A 246 0.40 17.99 0.61
N ASN A 247 1.66 18.41 0.54
CA ASN A 247 2.04 19.78 0.81
C ASN A 247 3.33 20.19 0.09
N VAL A 248 3.58 21.50 0.09
CA VAL A 248 4.90 22.05 -0.22
C VAL A 248 5.33 22.92 0.95
N ALA A 249 6.22 22.40 1.79
CA ALA A 249 6.86 23.18 2.83
C ALA A 249 7.92 24.14 2.24
N VAL A 250 8.18 25.22 2.96
CA VAL A 250 9.23 26.20 2.66
C VAL A 250 10.07 26.38 3.91
N GLY A 251 11.36 26.10 3.82
CA GLY A 251 12.24 26.04 4.97
C GLY A 251 12.07 24.75 5.79
N GLY A 252 12.83 24.67 6.87
CA GLY A 252 12.81 23.56 7.81
C GLY A 252 14.22 23.06 8.14
N ASN A 253 14.34 22.27 9.21
CA ASN A 253 15.62 21.76 9.69
C ASN A 253 16.37 20.96 8.61
N TRP A 254 15.64 20.11 7.87
CA TRP A 254 16.23 19.25 6.84
C TRP A 254 16.48 19.95 5.49
N PRO A 255 15.51 20.63 4.85
CA PRO A 255 15.76 21.32 3.57
C PRO A 255 16.61 22.59 3.71
N GLY A 256 16.74 23.13 4.93
CA GLY A 256 17.32 24.46 5.15
C GLY A 256 16.39 25.58 4.69
N SER A 257 16.77 26.83 4.91
CA SER A 257 15.98 27.98 4.46
C SER A 257 16.18 28.27 2.96
N PRO A 258 15.17 28.86 2.28
CA PRO A 258 15.37 29.45 0.96
C PRO A 258 16.51 30.48 0.96
N ASP A 259 17.24 30.57 -0.15
CA ASP A 259 18.30 31.54 -0.37
C ASP A 259 18.10 32.28 -1.70
N ALA A 260 19.13 33.03 -2.14
CA ALA A 260 19.06 33.81 -3.38
C ALA A 260 18.89 32.95 -4.66
N SER A 261 19.16 31.65 -4.60
CA SER A 261 18.91 30.71 -5.70
C SER A 261 17.45 30.24 -5.79
N THR A 262 16.67 30.43 -4.71
CA THR A 262 15.28 29.98 -4.65
C THR A 262 14.36 30.98 -5.35
N SER A 263 13.82 30.58 -6.50
CA SER A 263 12.84 31.38 -7.25
C SER A 263 11.43 31.09 -6.77
N PHE A 264 10.63 32.12 -6.50
CA PHE A 264 9.20 32.00 -6.19
C PHE A 264 8.34 32.62 -7.31
N PRO A 265 7.11 32.11 -7.55
CA PRO A 265 6.48 30.98 -6.86
C PRO A 265 7.08 29.62 -7.27
N GLN A 266 6.89 28.61 -6.42
CA GLN A 266 7.17 27.20 -6.72
C GLN A 266 5.89 26.39 -6.70
N GLN A 267 5.78 25.42 -7.61
CA GLN A 267 4.55 24.68 -7.83
C GLN A 267 4.80 23.17 -7.80
N MET A 268 4.05 22.47 -6.96
CA MET A 268 3.81 21.04 -7.11
C MET A 268 2.54 20.84 -7.91
N VAL A 269 2.65 20.19 -9.07
CA VAL A 269 1.52 19.93 -9.96
C VAL A 269 1.18 18.45 -9.88
N VAL A 270 -0.04 18.13 -9.47
CA VAL A 270 -0.52 16.78 -9.24
C VAL A 270 -1.58 16.45 -10.29
N ASP A 271 -1.33 15.39 -11.05
CA ASP A 271 -2.19 14.89 -12.10
C ASP A 271 -3.33 14.05 -11.51
N TYR A 272 -3.00 13.11 -10.64
CA TYR A 272 -3.99 12.32 -9.91
C TYR A 272 -3.43 11.82 -8.58
N VAL A 273 -4.33 11.44 -7.68
CA VAL A 273 -4.04 10.54 -6.55
C VAL A 273 -4.97 9.34 -6.68
N ARG A 274 -4.43 8.13 -6.60
CA ARG A 274 -5.18 6.88 -6.68
C ARG A 274 -4.77 5.95 -5.56
N VAL A 275 -5.77 5.33 -4.94
CA VAL A 275 -5.60 4.33 -3.90
C VAL A 275 -6.29 3.05 -4.36
N TYR A 276 -5.57 1.95 -4.23
CA TYR A 276 -6.02 0.62 -4.59
C TYR A 276 -6.06 -0.24 -3.34
N GLY A 277 -7.00 -1.17 -3.28
CA GLY A 277 -7.15 -2.09 -2.16
C GLY A 277 -5.98 -3.07 -2.03
N TRP A 278 -5.90 -3.71 -0.87
CA TRP A 278 -5.00 -4.83 -0.60
C TRP A 278 -5.72 -6.16 -0.83
N THR A 279 -5.94 -6.50 -2.09
CA THR A 279 -6.55 -7.76 -2.54
C THR A 279 -6.05 -7.99 -3.95
N SER A 280 -5.93 -9.20 -4.48
CA SER A 280 -5.76 -9.32 -5.94
C SER A 280 -7.09 -9.26 -6.67
N ASP A 281 -8.09 -8.54 -6.14
CA ASP A 281 -9.45 -8.60 -6.68
C ASP A 281 -9.93 -7.23 -7.16
N PRO A 282 -9.97 -7.02 -8.48
CA PRO A 282 -10.61 -5.85 -9.09
C PRO A 282 -12.14 -5.90 -9.10
N GLY A 283 -12.77 -7.01 -8.65
CA GLY A 283 -14.19 -7.25 -8.88
C GLY A 283 -14.97 -7.60 -7.62
N GLY A 284 -15.64 -6.59 -7.04
CA GLY A 284 -16.85 -6.84 -6.26
C GLY A 284 -17.78 -7.73 -7.08
N GLY A 285 -17.95 -8.98 -6.67
CA GLY A 285 -18.64 -9.98 -7.45
C GLY A 285 -18.85 -11.26 -6.66
N THR A 286 -19.89 -12.00 -7.02
CA THR A 286 -20.24 -13.28 -6.40
C THR A 286 -19.77 -14.42 -7.28
N GLY A 287 -19.04 -15.38 -6.73
CA GLY A 287 -18.54 -16.54 -7.48
C GLY A 287 -18.11 -17.68 -6.56
N SER A 288 -17.63 -18.78 -7.12
CA SER A 288 -17.11 -19.89 -6.33
C SER A 288 -15.64 -19.70 -5.98
N ILE A 289 -15.22 -20.23 -4.83
CA ILE A 289 -13.81 -20.27 -4.40
C ILE A 289 -13.34 -21.72 -4.56
N VAL A 290 -12.49 -21.97 -5.56
CA VAL A 290 -12.06 -23.31 -5.99
C VAL A 290 -10.64 -23.59 -5.51
N GLY A 291 -10.46 -24.68 -4.77
CA GLY A 291 -9.15 -25.11 -4.28
C GLY A 291 -8.29 -25.70 -5.41
N ALA A 292 -7.03 -25.28 -5.51
CA ALA A 292 -6.11 -25.74 -6.55
C ALA A 292 -5.72 -27.22 -6.38
N GLY A 293 -5.64 -27.71 -5.13
CA GLY A 293 -5.28 -29.10 -4.84
C GLY A 293 -6.35 -30.14 -5.20
N SER A 294 -7.63 -29.76 -5.28
CA SER A 294 -8.75 -30.69 -5.48
C SER A 294 -9.69 -30.32 -6.62
N ASN A 295 -9.62 -29.09 -7.14
CA ASN A 295 -10.64 -28.47 -8.01
C ASN A 295 -12.07 -28.49 -7.41
N ARG A 296 -12.18 -28.59 -6.09
CA ARG A 296 -13.45 -28.50 -5.34
C ARG A 296 -13.65 -27.10 -4.78
N CYS A 297 -14.89 -26.78 -4.47
CA CYS A 297 -15.31 -25.48 -4.00
C CYS A 297 -15.34 -25.43 -2.47
N ILE A 298 -15.07 -24.24 -1.89
CA ILE A 298 -15.43 -23.93 -0.50
C ILE A 298 -16.95 -23.94 -0.41
N ASP A 299 -17.48 -24.75 0.50
CA ASP A 299 -18.89 -25.11 0.59
C ASP A 299 -19.43 -24.93 2.01
N ILE A 300 -20.66 -24.44 2.09
CA ILE A 300 -21.47 -24.44 3.31
C ILE A 300 -22.15 -25.81 3.42
N PRO A 301 -21.83 -26.63 4.43
CA PRO A 301 -22.37 -27.98 4.53
C PRO A 301 -23.89 -28.02 4.47
N SER A 302 -24.42 -28.85 3.56
CA SER A 302 -25.85 -29.04 3.33
C SER A 302 -26.62 -27.75 3.02
N ALA A 303 -25.94 -26.69 2.56
CA ALA A 303 -26.52 -25.36 2.36
C ALA A 303 -27.24 -24.81 3.61
N ASN A 304 -26.79 -25.17 4.81
CA ASN A 304 -27.42 -24.79 6.07
C ASN A 304 -26.64 -23.65 6.77
N PRO A 305 -27.05 -22.37 6.66
CA PRO A 305 -26.28 -21.22 7.11
C PRO A 305 -26.46 -20.95 8.62
N VAL A 306 -26.08 -21.92 9.46
CA VAL A 306 -26.08 -21.77 10.93
C VAL A 306 -24.73 -21.29 11.43
N ASP A 307 -24.73 -20.52 12.52
CA ASP A 307 -23.51 -20.07 13.19
C ASP A 307 -22.73 -21.28 13.72
N GLY A 308 -21.43 -21.29 13.46
CA GLY A 308 -20.54 -22.40 13.83
C GLY A 308 -20.45 -23.52 12.79
N ALA A 309 -21.17 -23.44 11.67
CA ALA A 309 -21.05 -24.41 10.59
C ALA A 309 -19.64 -24.34 9.99
N ARG A 310 -18.81 -25.36 10.23
CA ARG A 310 -17.45 -25.45 9.69
C ARG A 310 -17.49 -25.62 8.18
N LEU A 311 -16.78 -24.75 7.45
CA LEU A 311 -16.70 -24.83 6.01
C LEU A 311 -15.89 -26.03 5.55
N GLN A 312 -16.22 -26.55 4.37
CA GLN A 312 -15.65 -27.77 3.83
C GLN A 312 -15.31 -27.63 2.33
N LEU A 313 -14.58 -28.60 1.79
CA LEU A 313 -14.54 -28.85 0.36
C LEU A 313 -15.76 -29.63 -0.10
N TRP A 314 -16.31 -29.24 -1.25
CA TRP A 314 -17.32 -30.02 -1.95
C TRP A 314 -17.19 -29.86 -3.46
N ASP A 315 -17.61 -30.87 -4.22
CA ASP A 315 -17.69 -30.78 -5.68
C ASP A 315 -18.47 -29.53 -6.09
N CYS A 316 -17.92 -28.77 -7.03
CA CYS A 316 -18.52 -27.53 -7.47
C CYS A 316 -19.87 -27.81 -8.15
N ASN A 317 -20.95 -27.27 -7.59
CA ASN A 317 -22.33 -27.56 -7.97
C ASN A 317 -23.17 -26.30 -8.25
N GLY A 318 -22.58 -25.10 -8.12
CA GLY A 318 -23.22 -23.82 -8.47
C GLY A 318 -24.35 -23.38 -7.52
N THR A 319 -24.58 -24.11 -6.43
CA THR A 319 -25.60 -23.74 -5.44
C THR A 319 -25.21 -22.48 -4.66
N GLY A 320 -26.17 -21.89 -3.96
CA GLY A 320 -25.91 -20.73 -3.09
C GLY A 320 -24.89 -21.03 -1.98
N ALA A 321 -24.70 -22.31 -1.60
CA ALA A 321 -23.73 -22.75 -0.61
C ALA A 321 -22.26 -22.56 -1.04
N GLN A 322 -22.02 -22.33 -2.33
CA GLN A 322 -20.69 -22.17 -2.92
C GLN A 322 -20.54 -20.83 -3.63
N ARG A 323 -21.49 -19.91 -3.44
CA ARG A 323 -21.48 -18.57 -4.03
C ARG A 323 -21.07 -17.55 -2.98
N TRP A 324 -19.80 -17.17 -3.04
CA TRP A 324 -19.14 -16.26 -2.12
C TRP A 324 -18.97 -14.88 -2.74
N THR A 325 -19.28 -13.85 -1.97
CA THR A 325 -19.10 -12.44 -2.33
C THR A 325 -17.97 -11.87 -1.48
N PHE A 326 -16.93 -11.35 -2.13
CA PHE A 326 -15.89 -10.55 -1.48
C PHE A 326 -16.37 -9.10 -1.41
N ASN A 327 -16.52 -8.57 -0.21
CA ASN A 327 -17.00 -7.22 0.03
C ASN A 327 -15.84 -6.24 0.23
N ALA A 328 -16.08 -4.96 -0.05
CA ALA A 328 -15.08 -3.90 0.08
C ALA A 328 -14.54 -3.74 1.51
N ASP A 329 -15.32 -4.16 2.51
CA ASP A 329 -14.92 -4.13 3.92
C ASP A 329 -14.03 -5.32 4.33
N GLY A 330 -13.64 -6.19 3.38
CA GLY A 330 -12.84 -7.40 3.60
C GLY A 330 -13.64 -8.62 4.03
N SER A 331 -14.96 -8.53 4.22
CA SER A 331 -15.77 -9.71 4.53
C SER A 331 -16.01 -10.60 3.31
N VAL A 332 -16.06 -11.91 3.52
CA VAL A 332 -16.40 -12.89 2.47
C VAL A 332 -17.72 -13.55 2.86
N THR A 333 -18.79 -13.27 2.11
CA THR A 333 -20.16 -13.61 2.51
C THR A 333 -20.82 -14.62 1.60
N ALA A 334 -21.64 -15.49 2.17
CA ALA A 334 -22.51 -16.41 1.46
C ALA A 334 -23.76 -16.69 2.30
N LEU A 335 -24.93 -16.80 1.65
CA LEU A 335 -26.22 -17.07 2.31
C LEU A 335 -26.53 -16.16 3.52
N GLY A 336 -26.10 -14.88 3.48
CA GLY A 336 -26.32 -13.91 4.54
C GLY A 336 -25.41 -14.06 5.77
N LYS A 337 -24.38 -14.91 5.69
CA LYS A 337 -23.37 -15.13 6.74
C LYS A 337 -21.98 -14.75 6.25
N CYS A 338 -21.06 -14.56 7.18
CA CYS A 338 -19.65 -14.29 6.92
C CYS A 338 -18.83 -15.57 7.09
N MET A 339 -17.83 -15.76 6.23
CA MET A 339 -16.68 -16.60 6.53
C MET A 339 -16.00 -16.04 7.77
N ASP A 340 -15.67 -16.90 8.72
CA ASP A 340 -15.27 -16.52 10.07
C ASP A 340 -14.22 -17.49 10.61
N VAL A 341 -13.29 -16.96 11.41
CA VAL A 341 -12.36 -17.76 12.18
C VAL A 341 -12.94 -18.02 13.56
N SER A 342 -13.16 -19.29 13.90
CA SER A 342 -13.79 -19.69 15.16
C SER A 342 -13.16 -19.03 16.39
N GLY A 343 -13.98 -18.26 17.12
CA GLY A 343 -13.57 -17.54 18.33
C GLY A 343 -12.56 -16.41 18.10
N GLY A 344 -12.34 -15.99 16.86
CA GLY A 344 -11.31 -15.00 16.50
C GLY A 344 -9.88 -15.47 16.78
N SER A 345 -9.66 -16.79 16.84
CA SER A 345 -8.36 -17.39 17.14
C SER A 345 -7.32 -17.07 16.07
N THR A 346 -6.08 -16.83 16.47
CA THR A 346 -4.93 -16.69 15.55
C THR A 346 -4.05 -17.94 15.49
N ALA A 347 -4.46 -19.02 16.16
CA ALA A 347 -3.71 -20.28 16.23
C ALA A 347 -3.93 -21.16 15.00
N ASN A 348 -2.93 -21.99 14.67
CA ASN A 348 -3.08 -23.05 13.68
C ASN A 348 -4.17 -24.05 14.11
N GLY A 349 -4.94 -24.54 13.14
CA GLY A 349 -6.04 -25.47 13.37
C GLY A 349 -7.36 -24.80 13.76
N ALA A 350 -7.40 -23.47 13.92
CA ALA A 350 -8.65 -22.76 14.15
C ALA A 350 -9.62 -23.00 12.99
N ALA A 351 -10.85 -23.41 13.28
CA ALA A 351 -11.83 -23.73 12.25
C ALA A 351 -12.21 -22.49 11.44
N ILE A 352 -12.29 -22.65 10.12
CA ILE A 352 -13.00 -21.69 9.26
C ILE A 352 -14.47 -22.11 9.24
N GLN A 353 -15.35 -21.20 9.62
CA GLN A 353 -16.77 -21.46 9.82
C GLN A 353 -17.63 -20.36 9.20
N LEU A 354 -18.95 -20.55 9.24
CA LEU A 354 -19.91 -19.47 9.11
C LEU A 354 -20.19 -18.84 10.46
N TRP A 355 -20.36 -17.52 10.44
CA TRP A 355 -20.89 -16.78 11.56
C TRP A 355 -21.73 -15.59 11.11
N THR A 356 -22.62 -15.12 11.99
CA THR A 356 -23.32 -13.85 11.82
C THR A 356 -22.29 -12.73 11.64
N CYS A 357 -22.42 -11.95 10.58
CA CYS A 357 -21.50 -10.87 10.30
C CYS A 357 -21.50 -9.86 11.47
N ASN A 358 -20.33 -9.66 12.08
CA ASN A 358 -20.12 -8.83 13.27
C ASN A 358 -19.02 -7.77 13.08
N GLY A 359 -18.39 -7.73 11.90
CA GLY A 359 -17.41 -6.71 11.53
C GLY A 359 -16.02 -6.89 12.13
N THR A 360 -15.79 -7.94 12.94
CA THR A 360 -14.50 -8.21 13.58
C THR A 360 -13.44 -8.67 12.57
N GLY A 361 -12.15 -8.59 12.97
CA GLY A 361 -11.02 -9.06 12.16
C GLY A 361 -11.07 -10.56 11.81
N ALA A 362 -11.76 -11.36 12.63
CA ALA A 362 -12.01 -12.78 12.40
C ALA A 362 -12.78 -13.04 11.09
N GLN A 363 -13.48 -12.04 10.58
CA GLN A 363 -14.31 -12.11 9.37
C GLN A 363 -13.67 -11.40 8.17
N LYS A 364 -12.43 -10.95 8.29
CA LYS A 364 -11.74 -10.17 7.27
C LYS A 364 -10.74 -11.04 6.54
N PHE A 365 -10.97 -11.28 5.25
CA PHE A 365 -10.14 -12.13 4.42
C PHE A 365 -9.72 -11.41 3.14
N THR A 366 -8.58 -11.82 2.60
CA THR A 366 -8.09 -11.37 1.30
C THR A 366 -7.66 -12.58 0.49
N LEU A 367 -7.94 -12.56 -0.82
CA LEU A 367 -7.42 -13.55 -1.77
C LEU A 367 -6.30 -12.89 -2.58
N SER A 368 -5.11 -13.48 -2.57
CA SER A 368 -3.95 -13.01 -3.33
C SER A 368 -3.93 -13.56 -4.76
N GLY A 369 -3.12 -12.94 -5.64
CA GLY A 369 -2.98 -13.36 -7.03
C GLY A 369 -2.27 -14.71 -7.16
N ALA A 370 -1.51 -15.09 -6.13
CA ALA A 370 -0.91 -16.41 -5.98
C ALA A 370 -1.92 -17.47 -5.47
N GLY A 371 -3.16 -17.06 -5.17
CA GLY A 371 -4.24 -17.91 -4.69
C GLY A 371 -4.29 -18.09 -3.18
N ASP A 372 -3.56 -17.32 -2.38
CA ASP A 372 -3.64 -17.44 -0.92
C ASP A 372 -4.88 -16.72 -0.41
N LEU A 373 -5.83 -17.47 0.17
CA LEU A 373 -6.96 -16.89 0.88
C LEU A 373 -6.55 -16.73 2.35
N VAL A 374 -6.31 -15.50 2.79
CA VAL A 374 -5.68 -15.17 4.07
C VAL A 374 -6.67 -14.45 4.98
N ASN A 375 -6.79 -14.87 6.24
CA ASN A 375 -7.43 -14.05 7.26
C ASN A 375 -6.49 -12.92 7.68
N ILE A 376 -6.96 -11.68 7.58
CA ILE A 376 -6.15 -10.47 7.79
C ILE A 376 -5.71 -10.32 9.25
N GLN A 377 -6.57 -10.66 10.23
CA GLN A 377 -6.23 -10.55 11.65
C GLN A 377 -5.18 -11.60 12.06
N ALA A 378 -5.36 -12.84 11.63
CA ALA A 378 -4.49 -13.94 12.02
C ALA A 378 -3.21 -14.03 11.18
N ASN A 379 -3.17 -13.35 10.03
CA ASN A 379 -2.11 -13.45 9.02
C ASN A 379 -1.84 -14.92 8.60
N LYS A 380 -2.92 -15.68 8.39
CA LYS A 380 -2.88 -17.13 8.11
C LYS A 380 -3.78 -17.53 6.98
N CYS A 381 -3.38 -18.59 6.29
CA CYS A 381 -4.07 -19.09 5.12
C CYS A 381 -5.24 -19.99 5.51
N VAL A 382 -6.35 -19.86 4.79
CA VAL A 382 -7.41 -20.86 4.73
C VAL A 382 -6.83 -22.09 4.06
N ASP A 383 -6.77 -23.17 4.83
CA ASP A 383 -6.10 -24.41 4.52
C ASP A 383 -7.10 -25.57 4.58
N VAL A 384 -6.97 -26.53 3.66
CA VAL A 384 -7.69 -27.81 3.76
C VAL A 384 -6.92 -28.76 4.66
N ALA A 385 -7.52 -29.12 5.79
CA ALA A 385 -6.88 -29.91 6.83
C ALA A 385 -6.32 -31.24 6.28
N ASN A 386 -5.09 -31.57 6.70
CA ASN A 386 -4.36 -32.76 6.30
C ASN A 386 -4.13 -32.89 4.79
N VAL A 387 -4.17 -31.77 4.04
CA VAL A 387 -4.02 -31.76 2.58
C VAL A 387 -5.08 -32.66 1.90
N ALA A 388 -6.22 -32.87 2.56
CA ALA A 388 -7.26 -33.76 2.07
C ALA A 388 -7.93 -33.17 0.81
N THR A 389 -8.38 -34.05 -0.08
CA THR A 389 -8.99 -33.64 -1.36
C THR A 389 -10.44 -34.09 -1.52
N ALA A 390 -10.97 -34.90 -0.60
CA ALA A 390 -12.31 -35.46 -0.68
C ALA A 390 -13.42 -34.45 -0.32
N ASN A 391 -14.64 -34.70 -0.78
CA ASN A 391 -15.83 -34.02 -0.27
C ASN A 391 -15.94 -34.17 1.25
N GLY A 392 -16.32 -33.09 1.94
CA GLY A 392 -16.40 -33.05 3.39
C GLY A 392 -15.07 -32.76 4.10
N SER A 393 -13.97 -32.58 3.36
CA SER A 393 -12.69 -32.20 3.96
C SER A 393 -12.81 -30.81 4.61
N PRO A 394 -12.52 -30.66 5.90
CA PRO A 394 -12.79 -29.42 6.61
C PRO A 394 -11.70 -28.37 6.40
N LEU A 395 -12.09 -27.11 6.46
CA LEU A 395 -11.17 -25.97 6.40
C LEU A 395 -10.71 -25.54 7.80
N HIS A 396 -9.49 -25.03 7.89
CA HIS A 396 -8.92 -24.39 9.09
C HIS A 396 -7.94 -23.28 8.71
N LEU A 397 -7.50 -22.49 9.68
CA LEU A 397 -6.34 -21.63 9.54
C LEU A 397 -5.05 -22.41 9.72
N TRP A 398 -4.06 -22.08 8.90
CA TRP A 398 -2.70 -22.56 9.07
C TRP A 398 -1.69 -21.51 8.61
N GLU A 399 -0.44 -21.64 9.06
CA GLU A 399 0.67 -20.86 8.50
C GLU A 399 0.68 -21.00 6.97
N CYS A 400 0.90 -19.88 6.27
CA CYS A 400 0.98 -19.87 4.83
C CYS A 400 2.28 -20.53 4.36
N THR A 401 2.17 -21.73 3.81
CA THR A 401 3.29 -22.56 3.32
C THR A 401 3.46 -22.50 1.81
N GLY A 402 2.46 -22.01 1.08
CA GLY A 402 2.42 -22.04 -0.38
C GLY A 402 2.00 -23.40 -0.97
N ALA A 403 1.65 -24.38 -0.14
CA ALA A 403 1.17 -25.68 -0.58
C ALA A 403 -0.19 -25.61 -1.30
N SER A 404 -0.47 -26.57 -2.20
CA SER A 404 -1.65 -26.56 -3.06
C SER A 404 -3.00 -26.61 -2.31
N ASN A 405 -3.03 -27.10 -1.07
CA ASN A 405 -4.21 -27.11 -0.21
C ASN A 405 -4.52 -25.75 0.45
N GLN A 406 -3.67 -24.74 0.21
CA GLN A 406 -3.85 -23.34 0.63
C GLN A 406 -4.06 -22.40 -0.56
N LYS A 407 -4.08 -22.96 -1.78
CA LYS A 407 -4.24 -22.20 -3.01
C LYS A 407 -5.66 -22.27 -3.51
N TRP A 408 -6.21 -21.12 -3.84
CA TRP A 408 -7.60 -20.90 -4.20
C TRP A 408 -7.69 -19.99 -5.42
N ARG A 409 -8.74 -20.16 -6.21
CA ARG A 409 -9.07 -19.25 -7.31
C ARG A 409 -10.57 -18.97 -7.33
N ARG A 410 -10.97 -17.86 -7.92
CA ARG A 410 -12.38 -17.58 -8.21
C ARG A 410 -12.80 -18.29 -9.49
N ALA A 411 -14.05 -18.75 -9.56
CA ALA A 411 -14.68 -19.35 -10.73
C ALA A 411 -16.13 -18.89 -10.90
#